data_AF-A0A937MXX0-F1
#
_entry.id   AF-A0A937MXX0-F1
#
_cell.length_a   1.000
_cell.length_b   1.000
_cell.length_c   1.000
_cell.angle_alpha   90.00
_cell.angle_beta   90.00
_cell.angle_gamma   90.00
#
_symmetry.space_group_name_H-M   'P 1'
#
loop_
_entity.id
_entity.type
_entity.pdbx_description
1 polymer ?
#
loop_
_entity_poly.entity_id
_entity_poly.type
_entity_poly.pdbx_seq_one_letter_code
_entity_poly.pdbx_strand_id
1 'polypeptide(L)' 'YWRADEMNMINHQNGKSTRLVFSDFNFRTGLTDKDFNKNSLKRAR' A
#
# COMPACT_ATOMS: atom_id res chain seq x y z
N TYR A 1 -10.46 -13.30 0.21
CA TYR A 1 -9.05 -13.01 -0.13
C TYR A 1 -8.30 -12.78 1.17
N TRP A 2 -7.22 -13.51 1.40
CA TRP A 2 -6.42 -13.36 2.63
C TRP A 2 -5.31 -12.32 2.43
N ARG A 3 -5.13 -11.42 3.40
CA ARG A 3 -4.05 -10.43 3.45
C ARG A 3 -3.59 -10.28 4.91
N ALA A 4 -2.32 -9.96 5.10
CA ALA A 4 -1.77 -9.68 6.43
C ALA A 4 -1.97 -8.20 6.77
N ASP A 5 -2.43 -7.94 7.99
CA ASP A 5 -2.63 -6.57 8.48
C ASP A 5 -1.32 -5.93 8.96
N GLU A 6 -0.29 -6.75 9.22
CA GLU A 6 1.04 -6.26 9.60
C GLU A 6 2.13 -7.02 8.84
N MET A 7 3.14 -6.28 8.38
CA MET A 7 4.38 -6.83 7.85
C MET A 7 5.57 -6.21 8.56
N ASN A 8 6.43 -7.05 9.13
CA ASN A 8 7.67 -6.63 9.77
C ASN A 8 8.86 -7.01 8.88
N MET A 9 9.55 -6.00 8.36
CA MET A 9 10.77 -6.15 7.58
C MET A 9 11.98 -5.89 8.47
N ILE A 10 12.94 -6.80 8.49
CA ILE A 10 14.15 -6.71 9.31
C ILE A 10 15.36 -6.82 8.39
N ASN A 11 16.25 -5.84 8.44
CA ASN A 11 17.55 -5.92 7.79
C ASN A 11 18.56 -6.57 8.75
N HIS A 12 18.99 -7.79 8.44
CA HIS A 12 19.91 -8.56 9.28
C HIS A 12 21.36 -8.04 9.28
N GLN A 13 21.73 -7.15 8.35
CA GLN A 13 23.09 -6.61 8.24
C GLN A 13 23.30 -5.34 9.06
N ASN A 14 22.29 -4.44 9.06
CA ASN A 14 22.38 -3.16 9.77
C ASN A 14 21.41 -3.03 10.94
N GLY A 15 20.59 -4.06 11.20
CA GLY A 15 19.64 -4.12 12.32
C GLY A 15 18.42 -3.21 12.18
N LYS A 16 18.28 -2.46 11.08
CA LYS A 16 17.10 -1.60 10.87
C LYS A 16 15.88 -2.45 10.60
N SER A 17 14.74 -2.02 11.10
CA SER A 17 13.46 -2.65 10.79
C SER A 17 12.44 -1.62 10.33
N THR A 18 11.50 -2.09 9.54
CA THR A 18 10.35 -1.32 9.06
C THR A 18 9.11 -2.14 9.34
N ARG A 19 8.17 -1.55 10.08
CA ARG A 19 6.85 -2.13 10.32
C ARG A 19 5.84 -1.46 9.40
N LEU A 20 5.15 -2.25 8.60
CA LEU A 20 4.07 -1.83 7.72
C LEU A 20 2.76 -2.30 8.37
N VAL A 21 1.91 -1.36 8.76
CA VAL A 21 0.58 -1.63 9.32
C VAL A 21 -0.45 -1.23 8.27
N PHE A 22 -1.30 -2.17 7.91
CA PHE A 22 -2.39 -1.97 6.98
C PHE A 22 -3.72 -1.94 7.74
N SER A 23 -4.56 -0.98 7.39
CA SER A 23 -5.91 -0.82 7.94
C SER A 23 -6.86 -0.38 6.81
N ASP A 24 -8.16 -0.54 7.04
CA ASP A 24 -9.22 -0.05 6.14
C ASP A 24 -9.17 -0.57 4.70
N PHE A 25 -8.89 -1.87 4.53
CA PHE A 25 -8.94 -2.52 3.22
C PHE A 25 -10.36 -2.48 2.64
N ASN A 26 -10.54 -1.64 1.62
CA ASN A 26 -11.78 -1.55 0.86
C ASN A 26 -11.62 -2.23 -0.50
N PHE A 27 -12.47 -3.24 -0.76
CA PHE A 27 -12.48 -3.98 -2.02
C PHE A 27 -13.59 -3.47 -2.92
N ARG A 28 -13.35 -3.52 -4.24
CA ARG A 28 -14.33 -3.17 -5.27
C ARG A 28 -14.91 -1.75 -5.09
N THR A 29 -14.05 -0.77 -4.80
CA THR A 29 -14.42 0.64 -4.60
C THR A 29 -14.82 1.39 -5.87
N GLY A 30 -14.95 0.70 -7.02
CA GLY A 30 -15.33 1.32 -8.30
C GLY A 30 -14.19 2.02 -9.03
N LEU A 31 -12.93 1.81 -8.62
CA LEU A 31 -11.76 2.29 -9.37
C LEU A 31 -11.72 1.70 -10.78
N THR A 32 -11.38 2.55 -11.75
CA THR A 32 -11.32 2.24 -13.18
C THR A 32 -9.89 2.43 -13.71
N ASP A 33 -9.60 1.95 -14.92
CA ASP A 33 -8.28 2.12 -15.56
C ASP A 33 -7.84 3.59 -15.67
N LYS A 34 -8.79 4.52 -15.76
CA LYS A 34 -8.52 5.96 -15.82
C LYS A 34 -7.92 6.51 -14.51
N ASP A 35 -8.13 5.83 -13.39
CA ASP A 35 -7.60 6.26 -12.09
C ASP A 35 -6.10 5.94 -11.94
N PHE A 36 -5.57 5.04 -12.79
CA PHE A 36 -4.18 4.59 -12.76
C PHE A 36 -3.28 5.26 -13.83
N ASN A 37 -3.68 6.41 -14.39
CA ASN A 37 -2.83 7.16 -15.32
C ASN A 37 -1.90 8.16 -14.60
N LYS A 38 -0.77 8.52 -15.22
CA LYS A 38 0.20 9.47 -14.63
C LYS A 38 -0.40 10.85 -14.28
N ASN A 39 -1.49 11.23 -14.95
CA ASN A 39 -2.16 12.50 -14.70
C ASN A 39 -3.10 12.46 -13.48
N SER A 40 -3.48 11.28 -12.96
CA SER A 40 -4.24 11.16 -11.71
C SER A 40 -3.37 11.59 -10.53
N LEU A 41 -2.07 11.26 -10.53
CA LEU A 41 -1.13 11.67 -9.49
C LEU A 41 -0.98 13.21 -9.40
N LYS A 42 -1.09 13.91 -10.52
CA LYS A 42 -1.06 15.38 -10.55
C LYS A 42 -2.32 16.01 -9.93
N ARG A 43 -3.44 15.30 -9.94
CA ARG A 43 -4.75 15.76 -9.42
C ARG A 43 -5.02 15.32 -7.98
N ALA A 44 -4.26 14.35 -7.47
CA ALA A 44 -4.36 13.85 -6.09
C ALA A 44 -3.55 14.71 -5.08
N ARG A 45 -3.13 15.91 -5.48
CA ARG A 45 -2.29 16.81 -4.70
C ARG A 45 -3.08 17.98 -4.12
#